data_AF-T1A0H2-F1
#
_entry.id   AF-T1A0H2-F1
#
_cell.length_a   1.000
_cell.length_b   1.000
_cell.length_c   1.000
_cell.angle_alpha   90.00
_cell.angle_beta   90.00
_cell.angle_gamma   90.00
#
_symmetry.space_group_name_H-M   'P 1'
#
loop_
_entity.id
_entity.type
_entity.pdbx_description
1 polymer ?
#
loop_
_entity_poly.entity_id
_entity_poly.type
_entity_poly.pdbx_seq_one_letter_code
_entity_poly.pdbx_strand_id
1 'polypeptide(L)'
;TRSPPPAHGGWRVEILLSRRVYRSPGRVRLELAWCHRAQITCRLSPPRFRFDHAKYFLVDGRTAWIGTLNMTYDGFTRNREAALVTSAPSVVRATRAVFRADWHDRPAGPATRRALVLSPHSGFVFRHLLAPHGPVAIETEEFYPPHRLQNEMEHLGRQLRLILPARAVYDRAEQ
;
A
#
# COMPACT_ATOMS: atom_id res chain seq x y z
N THR A 1 -30.91 -6.80 -1.60
CA THR A 1 -30.03 -7.60 -2.47
C THR A 1 -29.21 -8.54 -1.59
N ARG A 2 -29.27 -9.86 -1.82
CA ARG A 2 -28.69 -10.90 -0.93
C ARG A 2 -27.17 -10.78 -0.86
N SER A 3 -26.61 -10.81 0.36
CA SER A 3 -25.17 -10.91 0.59
C SER A 3 -24.64 -12.24 0.01
N PRO A 4 -23.42 -12.25 -0.56
CA PRO A 4 -22.81 -13.49 -1.03
C PRO A 4 -22.60 -14.47 0.13
N PRO A 5 -22.70 -15.80 -0.10
CA PRO A 5 -22.44 -16.80 0.92
C PRO A 5 -20.98 -16.71 1.41
N PRO A 6 -20.69 -17.10 2.67
CA PRO A 6 -19.33 -17.08 3.20
C PRO A 6 -18.45 -18.07 2.43
N ALA A 7 -17.22 -17.64 2.11
CA ALA A 7 -16.19 -18.52 1.61
C ALA A 7 -15.88 -19.55 2.71
N HIS A 8 -15.88 -20.84 2.34
CA HIS A 8 -15.65 -22.03 3.17
C HIS A 8 -15.27 -21.77 4.65
N GLY A 9 -16.19 -22.10 5.58
CA GLY A 9 -15.95 -22.01 7.03
C GLY A 9 -16.60 -20.83 7.76
N GLY A 10 -17.54 -20.11 7.12
CA GLY A 10 -18.30 -19.03 7.78
C GLY A 10 -17.62 -17.66 7.78
N TRP A 11 -16.41 -17.57 7.23
CA TRP A 11 -15.65 -16.33 7.16
C TRP A 11 -16.09 -15.46 5.97
N ARG A 12 -16.18 -14.15 6.19
CA ARG A 12 -16.38 -13.17 5.12
C ARG A 12 -15.04 -12.62 4.69
N VAL A 13 -14.61 -12.95 3.47
CA VAL A 13 -13.38 -12.47 2.86
C VAL A 13 -13.71 -11.55 1.70
N GLU A 14 -13.06 -10.39 1.68
CA GLU A 14 -13.17 -9.39 0.62
C GLU A 14 -11.78 -8.96 0.19
N ILE A 15 -11.51 -9.03 -1.12
CA ILE A 15 -10.19 -8.73 -1.68
C ILE A 15 -10.31 -7.65 -2.75
N LEU A 16 -9.55 -6.57 -2.58
CA LEU A 16 -9.35 -5.58 -3.61
C LEU A 16 -8.10 -5.96 -4.42
N LEU A 17 -8.29 -6.31 -5.69
CA LEU A 17 -7.22 -6.68 -6.61
C LEU A 17 -6.77 -5.46 -7.39
N SER A 18 -5.47 -5.26 -7.55
CA SER A 18 -4.95 -4.15 -8.37
C SER A 18 -5.43 -4.29 -9.81
N ARG A 19 -6.19 -3.31 -10.30
CA ARG A 19 -6.68 -3.27 -11.69
C ARG A 19 -5.55 -3.32 -12.71
N ARG A 20 -4.41 -2.73 -12.36
CA ARG A 20 -3.20 -2.70 -13.17
C ARG A 20 -2.06 -3.23 -12.31
N VAL A 21 -1.55 -4.40 -12.69
CA VAL A 21 -0.37 -5.00 -12.05
C VAL A 21 0.84 -4.62 -12.88
N TYR A 22 1.81 -3.98 -12.22
CA TYR A 22 3.05 -3.54 -12.84
C TYR A 22 3.78 -4.71 -13.53
N ARG A 23 4.22 -4.49 -14.77
CA ARG A 23 4.88 -5.47 -15.65
C ARG A 23 4.14 -6.81 -15.85
N SER A 24 2.89 -6.94 -15.39
CA SER A 24 2.12 -8.19 -15.43
C SER A 24 0.64 -7.95 -15.75
N PRO A 25 0.29 -7.28 -16.87
CA PRO A 25 -1.10 -6.92 -17.18
C PRO A 25 -2.05 -8.12 -17.31
N GLY A 26 -1.54 -9.32 -17.59
CA GLY A 26 -2.33 -10.56 -17.64
C GLY A 26 -2.64 -11.18 -16.27
N ARG A 27 -1.94 -10.79 -15.20
CA ARG A 27 -2.06 -11.40 -13.86
C ARG A 27 -3.46 -11.23 -13.27
N VAL A 28 -4.07 -10.06 -13.46
CA VAL A 28 -5.37 -9.73 -12.88
C VAL A 28 -6.48 -10.72 -13.32
N ARG A 29 -6.39 -11.27 -14.54
CA ARG A 29 -7.34 -12.28 -15.03
C ARG A 29 -7.24 -13.58 -14.24
N LEU A 30 -6.01 -13.98 -13.90
CA LEU A 30 -5.76 -15.20 -13.12
C LEU A 30 -6.25 -15.05 -11.68
N GLU A 31 -6.05 -13.87 -11.08
CA GLU A 31 -6.51 -13.55 -9.73
C GLU A 31 -8.04 -13.51 -9.65
N LEU A 32 -8.71 -12.87 -10.62
CA LEU A 32 -10.17 -12.89 -10.72
C LEU A 32 -10.72 -14.30 -10.91
N ALA A 33 -10.10 -15.12 -11.76
CA ALA A 33 -10.49 -16.51 -11.95
C ALA A 33 -10.31 -17.33 -10.65
N TRP A 34 -9.24 -17.08 -9.91
CA TRP A 34 -9.04 -17.69 -8.58
C TRP A 34 -10.14 -17.26 -7.59
N CYS A 35 -10.45 -15.96 -7.50
CA CYS A 35 -11.52 -15.46 -6.65
C CYS A 35 -12.86 -16.14 -6.94
N HIS A 36 -13.21 -16.28 -8.23
CA HIS A 36 -14.42 -16.97 -8.66
C HIS A 36 -14.43 -18.44 -8.22
N ARG A 37 -13.35 -19.18 -8.48
CA ARG A 37 -13.23 -20.59 -8.08
C ARG A 37 -13.27 -20.78 -6.56
N ALA A 38 -12.64 -19.86 -5.81
CA ALA A 38 -12.59 -19.89 -4.35
C ALA A 38 -13.87 -19.34 -3.68
N GLN A 39 -14.83 -18.86 -4.47
CA GLN A 39 -16.05 -18.20 -4.00
C GLN A 39 -15.77 -17.01 -3.05
N ILE A 40 -14.66 -16.30 -3.29
CA ILE A 40 -14.26 -15.10 -2.54
C ILE A 40 -14.78 -13.86 -3.26
N THR A 41 -15.34 -12.92 -2.50
CA THR A 41 -15.77 -11.65 -3.08
C THR A 41 -14.54 -10.81 -3.41
N CYS A 42 -14.30 -10.57 -4.69
CA CYS A 42 -13.21 -9.72 -5.14
C CYS A 42 -13.73 -8.55 -5.97
N ARG A 43 -13.02 -7.42 -5.89
CA ARG A 43 -13.23 -6.26 -6.76
C ARG A 43 -11.90 -5.77 -7.29
N LEU A 44 -11.93 -5.17 -8.47
CA LEU A 44 -10.79 -4.45 -8.99
C LEU A 44 -10.66 -3.09 -8.29
N SER A 45 -9.43 -2.67 -8.07
CA SER A 45 -9.13 -1.36 -7.53
C SER A 45 -9.71 -0.23 -8.41
N PRO A 46 -10.01 0.92 -7.79
CA PRO A 46 -10.52 2.09 -8.48
C PRO A 46 -9.72 2.49 -9.74
N PRO A 47 -10.39 2.82 -10.87
CA PRO A 47 -9.70 3.28 -12.07
C PRO A 47 -9.02 4.65 -11.91
N ARG A 48 -9.38 5.41 -10.86
CA ARG A 48 -8.78 6.71 -10.54
C ARG A 48 -7.32 6.61 -10.09
N PHE A 49 -6.84 5.42 -9.74
CA PHE A 49 -5.43 5.19 -9.44
C PHE A 49 -4.73 4.63 -10.68
N ARG A 50 -3.59 5.22 -11.05
CA ARG A 50 -2.74 4.67 -12.12
C ARG A 50 -2.24 3.27 -11.75
N PHE A 51 -1.76 3.12 -10.51
CA PHE A 51 -1.40 1.87 -9.87
C PHE A 51 -1.92 1.87 -8.44
N ASP A 52 -2.37 0.70 -7.97
CA ASP A 52 -2.67 0.47 -6.55
C ASP A 52 -1.54 -0.40 -5.99
N HIS A 53 -0.74 0.20 -5.11
CA HIS A 53 0.51 -0.38 -4.61
C HIS A 53 0.49 -0.66 -3.10
N ALA A 54 -0.56 -0.24 -2.40
CA ALA A 54 -0.65 -0.43 -0.95
C ALA A 54 -0.88 -1.91 -0.63
N LYS A 55 -0.16 -2.45 0.35
CA LYS A 55 -0.39 -3.81 0.85
C LYS A 55 -0.83 -3.72 2.30
N TYR A 56 -2.07 -4.10 2.56
CA TYR A 56 -2.61 -4.15 3.89
C TYR A 56 -3.77 -5.13 3.96
N PHE A 57 -4.07 -5.63 5.15
CA PHE A 57 -5.31 -6.37 5.41
C PHE A 57 -5.81 -6.11 6.83
N LEU A 58 -7.07 -6.44 7.06
CA LEU A 58 -7.75 -6.29 8.34
C LEU A 58 -8.33 -7.64 8.77
N VAL A 59 -8.14 -7.99 10.03
CA VAL A 59 -8.72 -9.21 10.62
C VAL A 59 -9.73 -8.80 11.68
N ASP A 60 -10.96 -9.29 11.53
CA ASP A 60 -12.14 -9.04 12.38
C ASP A 60 -12.43 -7.56 12.65
N GLY A 61 -11.83 -6.68 11.84
CA GLY A 61 -11.84 -5.26 12.07
C GLY A 61 -11.19 -4.83 13.39
N ARG A 62 -10.34 -5.67 13.98
CA ARG A 62 -9.63 -5.41 15.24
C ARG A 62 -8.13 -5.26 15.05
N THR A 63 -7.59 -5.91 14.02
CA THR A 63 -6.16 -5.90 13.73
C THR A 63 -5.94 -5.41 12.31
N ALA A 64 -5.02 -4.47 12.14
CA ALA A 64 -4.51 -4.04 10.85
C ALA A 64 -3.09 -4.57 10.67
N TRP A 65 -2.83 -5.12 9.49
CA TRP A 65 -1.50 -5.42 8.99
C TRP A 65 -1.23 -4.47 7.83
N ILE A 66 -0.10 -3.75 7.87
CA ILE A 66 0.32 -2.79 6.82
C ILE A 66 1.80 -3.02 6.58
N GLY A 67 2.20 -3.33 5.34
CA GLY A 67 3.58 -3.73 5.08
C GLY A 67 4.09 -3.43 3.68
N THR A 68 5.35 -3.77 3.47
CA THR A 68 6.08 -3.57 2.23
C THR A 68 5.92 -4.73 1.25
N LEU A 69 5.68 -5.96 1.75
CA LEU A 69 5.58 -7.13 0.88
C LEU A 69 4.30 -7.18 0.05
N ASN A 70 4.47 -7.62 -1.19
CA ASN A 70 3.39 -8.24 -1.94
C ASN A 70 3.06 -9.63 -1.38
N MET A 71 1.81 -10.07 -1.55
CA MET A 71 1.34 -11.41 -1.14
C MET A 71 1.80 -12.49 -2.13
N THR A 72 3.11 -12.61 -2.33
CA THR A 72 3.76 -13.55 -3.26
C THR A 72 4.77 -14.40 -2.51
N TYR A 73 5.18 -15.52 -3.12
CA TYR A 73 6.23 -16.38 -2.56
C TYR A 73 7.47 -15.54 -2.17
N ASP A 74 7.93 -14.68 -3.07
CA ASP A 74 9.12 -13.86 -2.85
C ASP A 74 8.97 -12.90 -1.67
N GLY A 75 7.83 -12.23 -1.56
CA GLY A 75 7.53 -11.35 -0.44
C GLY A 75 7.53 -12.08 0.92
N PHE A 76 7.20 -13.37 0.94
CA PHE A 76 7.19 -14.17 2.16
C PHE A 76 8.49 -14.91 2.46
N THR A 77 9.31 -15.22 1.46
CA THR A 77 10.44 -16.16 1.65
C THR A 77 11.80 -15.64 1.19
N ARG A 78 11.85 -14.68 0.25
CA ARG A 78 13.12 -14.28 -0.40
C ARG A 78 13.47 -12.81 -0.16
N ASN A 79 12.47 -11.93 -0.19
CA ASN A 79 12.67 -10.50 -0.01
C ASN A 79 12.87 -10.17 1.47
N ARG A 80 13.68 -9.13 1.74
CA ARG A 80 13.68 -8.48 3.05
C ARG A 80 12.52 -7.50 3.09
N GLU A 81 11.52 -7.82 3.89
CA GLU A 81 10.26 -7.08 3.96
C GLU A 81 9.93 -6.77 5.42
N ALA A 82 9.10 -5.75 5.63
CA ALA A 82 8.64 -5.37 6.96
C ALA A 82 7.14 -5.08 6.96
N ALA A 83 6.51 -5.29 8.12
CA ALA A 83 5.13 -4.94 8.33
C ALA A 83 4.88 -4.48 9.76
N LEU A 84 3.99 -3.50 9.89
CA LEU A 84 3.38 -3.12 11.15
C LEU A 84 2.10 -3.94 11.34
N VAL A 85 2.04 -4.68 12.46
CA VAL A 85 0.80 -5.29 12.95
C VAL A 85 0.34 -4.51 14.17
N THR A 86 -0.90 -4.02 14.14
CA THR A 86 -1.41 -3.17 15.22
C THR A 86 -2.90 -3.35 15.46
N SER A 87 -3.30 -3.23 16.73
CA SER A 87 -4.69 -3.11 17.16
C SER A 87 -5.07 -1.67 17.53
N ALA A 88 -4.19 -0.69 17.28
CA ALA A 88 -4.43 0.71 17.59
C ALA A 88 -5.76 1.19 16.94
N PRO A 89 -6.78 1.60 17.73
CA PRO A 89 -8.10 1.84 17.18
C PRO A 89 -8.16 2.91 16.09
N SER A 90 -7.31 3.93 16.16
CA SER A 90 -7.21 4.99 15.14
C SER A 90 -6.74 4.44 13.79
N VAL A 91 -5.68 3.63 13.78
CA VAL A 91 -5.12 3.00 12.58
C VAL A 91 -6.12 2.01 11.99
N VAL A 92 -6.66 1.10 12.80
CA VAL A 92 -7.63 0.09 12.35
C VAL A 92 -8.86 0.73 11.72
N ARG A 93 -9.41 1.79 12.33
CA ARG A 93 -10.54 2.54 11.75
C ARG A 93 -10.16 3.24 10.45
N ALA A 94 -9.01 3.88 10.39
CA ALA A 94 -8.56 4.58 9.18
C ALA A 94 -8.32 3.60 8.03
N THR A 95 -7.62 2.49 8.27
CA THR A 95 -7.38 1.44 7.26
C THR A 95 -8.69 0.84 6.77
N ARG A 96 -9.65 0.58 7.67
CA ARG A 96 -10.98 0.08 7.28
C ARG A 96 -11.72 1.10 6.42
N ALA A 97 -11.68 2.37 6.78
CA ALA A 97 -12.34 3.43 6.01
C ALA A 97 -11.73 3.57 4.60
N VAL A 98 -10.39 3.49 4.48
CA VAL A 98 -9.70 3.46 3.18
C VAL A 98 -10.18 2.26 2.35
N PHE A 99 -10.11 1.05 2.89
CA PHE A 99 -10.57 -0.16 2.20
C PHE A 99 -12.00 -0.03 1.68
N ARG A 100 -12.92 0.45 2.53
CA ARG A 100 -14.33 0.60 2.15
C ARG A 100 -14.52 1.66 1.08
N ALA A 101 -13.79 2.78 1.17
CA ALA A 101 -13.87 3.83 0.17
C ALA A 101 -13.36 3.33 -1.19
N ASP A 102 -12.23 2.63 -1.22
CA ASP A 102 -11.67 2.05 -2.44
C ASP A 102 -12.58 0.96 -3.02
N TRP A 103 -13.14 0.11 -2.16
CA TRP A 103 -14.11 -0.92 -2.54
C TRP A 103 -15.37 -0.36 -3.24
N HIS A 104 -15.74 0.87 -2.91
CA HIS A 104 -16.91 1.57 -3.46
C HIS A 104 -16.55 2.66 -4.46
N ASP A 105 -15.30 2.73 -4.90
CA ASP A 105 -14.77 3.77 -5.78
C ASP A 105 -15.08 5.21 -5.31
N ARG A 106 -14.78 5.50 -4.05
CA ARG A 106 -14.95 6.83 -3.45
C ARG A 106 -13.67 7.26 -2.71
N PRO A 107 -13.46 8.56 -2.49
CA PRO A 107 -12.39 9.04 -1.63
C PRO A 107 -12.63 8.63 -0.16
N ALA A 108 -11.57 8.25 0.56
CA ALA A 108 -11.63 7.86 1.98
C ALA A 108 -11.90 9.02 2.96
N GLY A 109 -11.91 10.27 2.46
CA GLY A 109 -12.07 11.48 3.27
C GLY A 109 -10.79 11.90 4.01
N PRO A 110 -10.75 13.12 4.57
CA PRO A 110 -9.56 13.67 5.21
C PRO A 110 -9.25 13.06 6.58
N ALA A 111 -10.24 12.50 7.28
CA ALA A 111 -10.07 11.95 8.63
C ALA A 111 -9.09 10.76 8.67
N THR A 112 -9.02 9.96 7.61
CA THR A 112 -8.10 8.81 7.52
C THR A 112 -6.64 9.25 7.51
N ARG A 113 -6.35 10.43 6.95
CA ARG A 113 -4.99 11.01 6.87
C ARG A 113 -4.43 11.47 8.22
N ARG A 114 -5.24 11.47 9.29
CA ARG A 114 -4.76 11.75 10.66
C ARG A 114 -3.99 10.56 11.26
N ALA A 115 -4.24 9.35 10.77
CA ALA A 115 -3.59 8.12 11.24
C ALA A 115 -2.70 7.47 10.18
N LEU A 116 -2.92 7.77 8.89
CA LEU A 116 -2.20 7.17 7.77
C LEU A 116 -1.62 8.24 6.85
N VAL A 117 -0.42 8.00 6.31
CA VAL A 117 0.12 8.80 5.21
C VAL A 117 -0.31 8.16 3.88
N LEU A 118 -1.24 8.80 3.17
CA LEU A 118 -1.89 8.22 1.99
C LEU A 118 -1.52 8.99 0.71
N SER A 119 -1.09 8.27 -0.32
CA SER A 119 -0.98 8.78 -1.68
C SER A 119 -2.34 8.72 -2.41
N PRO A 120 -2.55 9.53 -3.46
CA PRO A 120 -1.72 10.67 -3.86
C PRO A 120 -1.81 11.85 -2.86
N HIS A 121 -0.90 12.82 -3.03
CA HIS A 121 -0.79 14.06 -2.24
C HIS A 121 -0.18 13.90 -0.84
N SER A 122 0.66 12.90 -0.59
CA SER A 122 1.38 12.72 0.68
C SER A 122 2.68 13.52 0.79
N GLY A 123 3.13 14.18 -0.29
CA GLY A 123 4.44 14.83 -0.34
C GLY A 123 4.67 15.90 0.75
N PHE A 124 3.62 16.62 1.15
CA PHE A 124 3.73 17.61 2.23
C PHE A 124 4.02 16.97 3.59
N VAL A 125 3.48 15.77 3.85
CA VAL A 125 3.73 15.03 5.10
C VAL A 125 5.19 14.61 5.15
N PHE A 126 5.70 14.05 4.05
CA PHE A 126 7.11 13.69 3.95
C PHE A 126 8.02 14.90 4.19
N ARG A 127 7.74 16.05 3.59
CA ARG A 127 8.52 17.28 3.83
C ARG A 127 8.52 17.70 5.31
N HIS A 128 7.36 17.60 5.98
CA HIS A 128 7.27 17.91 7.40
C HIS A 128 8.07 16.93 8.27
N LEU A 129 8.03 15.62 7.94
CA LEU A 129 8.81 14.59 8.64
C LEU A 129 10.31 14.73 8.42
N LEU A 130 10.72 15.26 7.27
CA LEU A 130 12.11 15.55 6.94
C LEU A 130 12.58 16.93 7.43
N ALA A 131 11.72 17.74 8.06
CA ALA A 131 12.18 19.01 8.61
C ALA A 131 13.27 18.76 9.67
N PRO A 132 14.31 19.61 9.76
CA PRO A 132 15.50 19.33 10.54
C PRO A 132 15.19 19.27 12.05
N HIS A 133 15.12 18.04 12.57
CA HIS A 133 14.88 17.74 13.98
C HIS A 133 15.91 16.75 14.57
N GLY A 134 16.92 16.36 13.79
CA GLY A 134 17.94 15.38 14.15
C GLY A 134 18.27 14.42 13.00
N PRO A 135 19.03 13.35 13.29
CA PRO A 135 19.37 12.33 12.29
C PRO A 135 18.14 11.69 11.66
N VAL A 136 18.19 11.48 10.35
CA VAL A 136 17.12 10.85 9.55
C VAL A 136 17.68 9.58 8.90
N ALA A 137 17.02 8.45 9.12
CA ALA A 137 17.35 7.17 8.48
C ALA A 137 16.20 6.72 7.59
N ILE A 138 16.52 6.37 6.34
CA ILE A 138 15.54 5.94 5.32
C ILE A 138 16.05 4.67 4.65
N GLU A 139 15.14 3.74 4.38
CA GLU A 139 15.35 2.60 3.49
C GLU A 139 14.25 2.62 2.42
N THR A 140 14.62 2.46 1.15
CA THR A 140 13.67 2.40 0.03
C THR A 140 14.28 1.61 -1.12
N GLU A 141 13.43 0.94 -1.91
CA GLU A 141 13.85 0.22 -3.11
C GLU A 141 14.14 1.19 -4.28
N GLU A 142 13.41 2.30 -4.33
CA GLU A 142 13.43 3.24 -5.44
C GLU A 142 13.68 4.67 -4.96
N PHE A 143 14.57 5.38 -5.67
CA PHE A 143 14.93 6.76 -5.39
C PHE A 143 15.42 7.45 -6.66
N TYR A 144 14.54 8.24 -7.31
CA TYR A 144 14.79 8.76 -8.65
C TYR A 144 14.45 10.26 -8.81
N PRO A 145 15.27 11.03 -9.58
CA PRO A 145 14.98 12.43 -9.88
C PRO A 145 13.97 12.66 -11.01
N PRO A 146 13.38 13.87 -11.10
CA PRO A 146 13.28 14.89 -10.05
C PRO A 146 11.87 14.90 -9.45
N HIS A 147 11.77 14.54 -8.17
CA HIS A 147 10.66 14.98 -7.33
C HIS A 147 11.19 15.94 -6.28
N ARG A 148 10.41 16.97 -5.93
CA ARG A 148 10.77 18.03 -4.95
C ARG A 148 11.31 17.51 -3.62
N LEU A 149 11.02 16.24 -3.28
CA LEU A 149 11.49 15.58 -2.08
C LEU A 149 13.02 15.35 -2.06
N GLN A 150 13.65 15.18 -3.23
CA GLN A 150 15.09 14.93 -3.32
C GLN A 150 15.90 16.14 -2.90
N ASN A 151 15.50 17.35 -3.34
CA ASN A 151 16.09 18.61 -2.91
C ASN A 151 15.97 18.79 -1.39
N GLU A 152 14.86 18.39 -0.78
CA GLU A 152 14.66 18.49 0.67
C GLU A 152 15.58 17.52 1.42
N MET A 153 15.79 16.31 0.89
CA MET A 153 16.74 15.35 1.45
C MET A 153 18.20 15.81 1.33
N GLU A 154 18.57 16.51 0.25
CA GLU A 154 19.92 17.08 0.09
C GLU A 154 20.26 18.08 1.21
N HIS A 155 19.28 18.90 1.65
CA HIS A 155 19.47 19.86 2.73
C HIS A 155 19.77 19.21 4.10
N LEU A 156 19.44 17.93 4.29
CA LEU A 156 19.78 17.20 5.51
C LEU A 156 21.28 16.90 5.62
N GLY A 157 21.99 16.84 4.49
CA GLY A 157 23.43 16.60 4.43
C GLY A 157 23.86 15.42 5.30
N ARG A 158 24.74 15.68 6.27
CA ARG A 158 25.32 14.65 7.16
C ARG A 158 24.32 13.97 8.09
N GLN A 159 23.13 14.55 8.26
CA GLN A 159 22.06 14.00 9.11
C GLN A 159 21.31 12.85 8.42
N LEU A 160 21.40 12.74 7.09
CA LEU A 160 20.76 11.67 6.34
C LEU A 160 21.61 10.39 6.32
N ARG A 161 20.94 9.27 6.55
CA ARG A 161 21.41 7.91 6.26
C ARG A 161 20.37 7.25 5.35
N LEU A 162 20.80 6.79 4.19
CA LEU A 162 19.92 6.19 3.19
C LEU A 162 20.45 4.81 2.81
N ILE A 163 19.59 3.80 2.92
CA ILE A 163 19.84 2.45 2.42
C ILE A 163 19.08 2.31 1.10
N LEU A 164 19.82 1.98 0.03
CA LEU A 164 19.30 1.69 -1.30
C LEU A 164 19.81 0.32 -1.75
N PRO A 165 19.07 -0.39 -2.62
CA PRO A 165 19.59 -1.57 -3.26
C PRO A 165 20.82 -1.22 -4.11
N ALA A 166 21.83 -2.09 -4.09
CA ALA A 166 23.05 -1.92 -4.90
C ALA A 166 22.78 -1.92 -6.42
N ARG A 167 21.60 -2.40 -6.82
CA ARG A 167 21.10 -2.35 -8.19
C ARG A 167 19.65 -1.86 -8.13
N ALA A 168 19.43 -0.60 -8.50
CA ALA A 168 18.10 -0.05 -8.66
C ALA A 168 17.69 -0.15 -10.14
N VAL A 169 16.53 -0.73 -10.44
CA VAL A 169 16.02 -0.79 -11.82
C VAL A 169 15.23 0.49 -12.09
N TYR A 170 15.87 1.48 -12.71
CA TYR A 170 15.19 2.70 -13.17
C TYR A 170 14.21 2.34 -14.29
N ASP A 171 12.90 2.41 -14.06
CA ASP A 171 11.91 2.22 -15.11
C ASP A 171 11.12 3.50 -15.40
N ARG A 172 11.25 4.01 -16.63
CA ARG A 172 10.50 5.18 -17.13
C ARG A 172 8.99 4.93 -17.19
N ALA A 173 8.53 3.67 -17.12
CA ALA A 173 7.11 3.33 -17.16
C ALA A 173 6.30 3.79 -15.94
N GLU A 174 6.96 4.22 -14.87
CA GLU A 174 6.31 4.72 -13.64
C GLU A 174 6.00 6.23 -13.65
N GLN A 175 6.50 6.98 -14.64
CA GLN A 175 6.18 8.41 -14.87
C GLN A 175 4.89 8.59 -15.64
#